data_AF-A0A0U5CCB7-F1
#
_entry.id   AF-A0A0U5CCB7-F1
#
_cell.length_a   1.000
_cell.length_b   1.000
_cell.length_c   1.000
_cell.angle_alpha   90.00
_cell.angle_beta   90.00
_cell.angle_gamma   90.00
#
_symmetry.space_group_name_H-M   'P 1'
#
loop_
_entity.id
_entity.type
_entity.pdbx_description
1 polymer ?
#
loop_
_entity_poly.entity_id
_entity_poly.type
_entity_poly.pdbx_seq_one_letter_code
_entity_poly.pdbx_strand_id
1 'polypeptide(L)'
;MLPLSTSVFTTCFAQLGASLTCGGAEPISISSQDDLDFYSDCDTLISAIEFSSNLTGDITLDGVLLIGGRLSIEDTGISSFTAPDLANASDIRITNNANLNKLNFTNLHSVYGDLSVSDNEKLEQLHFQGLLVISQDVNLTGAFTDISFGDRLQGIDGDLTASSTKNLDCGPLDTLNDDGIIQGSFSCIANSDSSSSSPSPTPTSESNPAYPTIQSDNSSSNHNIAWIIGIGVGFGVPLFAALIIGALWLMRRRQRKRAAVASEKGTHRTPESDETHSNGINSQAPLEVEDTDRYAHEMGVDTGVSELPPNKSALAAELDSRGGISELPAQEVERAKSP
;
A
#
# COMPACT_ATOMS: atom_id res chain seq x y z
N MET A 1 -9.04 21.61 38.59
CA MET A 1 -8.43 20.28 38.36
C MET A 1 -8.50 20.01 36.87
N LEU A 2 -7.40 20.25 36.17
CA LEU A 2 -7.23 20.00 34.73
C LEU A 2 -6.34 18.76 34.59
N PRO A 3 -6.67 17.76 33.77
CA PRO A 3 -5.74 16.69 33.48
C PRO A 3 -4.73 17.18 32.44
N LEU A 4 -3.43 17.06 32.76
CA LEU A 4 -2.36 17.22 31.80
C LEU A 4 -2.36 16.01 30.87
N SER A 5 -2.59 16.24 29.58
CA SER A 5 -2.37 15.26 28.52
C SER A 5 -0.87 15.13 28.29
N THR A 6 -0.30 13.97 28.59
CA THR A 6 1.10 13.64 28.30
C THR A 6 1.22 13.32 26.82
N SER A 7 1.70 14.29 26.05
CA SER A 7 2.06 14.12 24.65
C SER A 7 3.28 13.19 24.57
N VAL A 8 3.10 12.01 23.95
CA VAL A 8 4.20 11.10 23.63
C VAL A 8 4.87 11.66 22.40
N PHE A 9 6.01 12.32 22.59
CA PHE A 9 6.87 12.74 21.49
C PHE A 9 7.49 11.49 20.84
N THR A 10 6.92 11.06 19.72
CA THR A 10 7.55 10.11 18.80
C THR A 10 8.83 10.74 18.26
N THR A 11 9.97 10.11 18.52
CA THR A 11 11.28 10.60 18.09
C THR A 11 11.51 10.25 16.63
N CYS A 12 11.53 11.27 15.76
CA CYS A 12 11.98 11.12 14.39
C CYS A 12 13.52 11.20 14.35
N PHE A 13 14.18 10.07 14.12
CA PHE A 13 15.62 10.04 13.88
C PHE A 13 15.89 10.22 12.38
N ALA A 14 16.39 11.39 11.98
CA ALA A 14 16.90 11.61 10.63
C ALA A 14 18.32 11.03 10.50
N GLN A 15 18.43 9.83 9.91
CA GLN A 15 19.71 9.25 9.49
C GLN A 15 19.89 9.49 7.99
N LEU A 16 20.98 10.17 7.58
CA LEU A 16 21.34 10.40 6.18
C LEU A 16 21.37 9.07 5.40
N GLY A 17 20.48 8.94 4.41
CA GLY A 17 20.54 7.92 3.36
C GLY A 17 19.80 6.61 3.61
N ALA A 18 18.97 6.52 4.66
CA ALA A 18 18.01 5.44 4.83
C ALA A 18 16.59 5.97 4.60
N SER A 19 15.76 5.20 3.90
CA SER A 19 14.36 5.53 3.67
C SER A 19 13.66 5.75 5.02
N LEU A 20 13.12 6.96 5.23
CA LEU A 20 12.55 7.31 6.54
C LEU A 20 11.24 6.55 6.71
N THR A 21 11.22 5.67 7.70
CA THR A 21 10.07 4.84 8.01
C THR A 21 9.39 5.37 9.26
N CYS A 22 8.08 5.62 9.18
CA CYS A 22 7.26 6.16 10.25
C CYS A 22 6.05 5.26 10.51
N GLY A 23 5.45 5.38 11.70
CA GLY A 23 4.35 4.52 12.14
C GLY A 23 4.78 3.46 13.16
N GLY A 24 3.80 2.74 13.69
CA GLY A 24 4.01 1.75 14.75
C GLY A 24 2.91 0.68 14.75
N ALA A 25 2.63 0.11 15.93
CA ALA A 25 1.57 -0.89 16.07
C ALA A 25 0.16 -0.30 15.99
N GLU A 26 0.00 0.97 16.36
CA GLU A 26 -1.28 1.68 16.34
C GLU A 26 -1.52 2.38 14.99
N PRO A 27 -2.78 2.54 14.56
CA PRO A 27 -3.12 3.35 13.40
C PRO A 27 -2.70 4.83 13.58
N ILE A 28 -2.30 5.46 12.48
CA ILE A 28 -2.09 6.91 12.40
C ILE A 28 -3.44 7.56 12.16
N SER A 29 -3.90 8.38 13.12
CA SER A 29 -5.12 9.17 12.95
C SER A 29 -4.80 10.55 12.35
N ILE A 30 -5.48 10.90 11.27
CA ILE A 30 -5.33 12.17 10.56
C ILE A 30 -6.57 13.02 10.84
N SER A 31 -6.39 14.14 11.53
CA SER A 31 -7.46 15.08 11.89
C SER A 31 -7.37 16.41 11.14
N SER A 32 -6.25 16.68 10.47
CA SER A 32 -5.97 17.89 9.71
C SER A 32 -4.91 17.65 8.64
N GLN A 33 -4.73 18.60 7.71
CA GLN A 33 -3.62 18.57 6.75
C GLN A 33 -2.25 18.63 7.45
N ASP A 34 -2.13 19.38 8.55
CA ASP A 34 -0.89 19.50 9.33
C ASP A 34 -0.41 18.13 9.85
N ASP A 35 -1.33 17.21 10.15
CA ASP A 35 -1.00 15.84 10.56
C ASP A 35 -0.33 15.06 9.43
N LEU A 36 -0.73 15.27 8.17
CA LEU A 36 -0.10 14.65 6.99
C LEU A 36 1.23 15.32 6.66
N ASP A 37 1.30 16.65 6.77
CA ASP A 37 2.52 17.41 6.54
C ASP A 37 3.64 16.97 7.49
N PHE A 38 3.30 16.56 8.71
CA PHE A 38 4.25 15.96 9.65
C PHE A 38 4.90 14.66 9.12
N TYR A 39 4.18 13.90 8.29
CA TYR A 39 4.68 12.66 7.68
C TYR A 39 5.30 12.87 6.29
N SER A 40 5.37 14.11 5.79
CA SER A 40 5.89 14.39 4.43
C SER A 40 7.36 14.02 4.23
N ASP A 41 8.14 13.95 5.32
CA ASP A 41 9.54 13.50 5.28
C ASP A 41 9.66 11.96 5.30
N CYS A 42 8.57 11.24 5.57
CA CYS A 42 8.55 9.78 5.68
C CYS A 42 8.33 9.12 4.33
N ASP A 43 9.35 8.46 3.77
CA ASP A 43 9.18 7.66 2.57
C ASP A 43 8.19 6.50 2.76
N THR A 44 8.12 5.92 3.96
CA THR A 44 7.29 4.74 4.24
C THR A 44 6.48 4.91 5.52
N LEU A 45 5.17 4.67 5.44
CA LEU A 45 4.27 4.55 6.58
C LEU A 45 3.91 3.09 6.82
N ILE A 46 4.42 2.46 7.88
CA ILE A 46 4.22 1.01 8.11
C ILE A 46 2.87 0.67 8.74
N SER A 47 2.20 1.64 9.36
CA SER A 47 0.92 1.46 10.06
C SER A 47 -0.27 1.78 9.16
N ALA A 48 -1.46 1.38 9.60
CA ALA A 48 -2.71 1.85 9.00
C ALA A 48 -2.85 3.38 9.16
N ILE A 49 -3.57 4.00 8.24
CA ILE A 49 -3.87 5.44 8.25
C ILE A 49 -5.38 5.58 8.23
N GLU A 50 -5.91 6.32 9.19
CA GLU A 50 -7.35 6.54 9.38
C GLU A 50 -7.63 8.03 9.46
N PHE A 51 -8.64 8.49 8.73
CA PHE A 51 -8.98 9.91 8.67
C PHE A 51 -10.18 10.20 9.58
N SER A 52 -10.11 11.31 10.32
CA SER A 52 -11.22 11.75 11.17
C SER A 52 -12.43 12.15 10.33
N SER A 53 -13.63 11.79 10.78
CA SER A 53 -14.89 12.13 10.11
C SER A 53 -15.15 13.64 9.99
N ASN A 54 -14.52 14.46 10.84
CA ASN A 54 -14.65 15.92 10.78
C ASN A 54 -13.69 16.58 9.77
N LEU A 55 -12.80 15.81 9.15
CA LEU A 55 -11.87 16.33 8.16
C LEU A 55 -12.64 16.76 6.90
N THR A 56 -12.32 17.93 6.37
CA THR A 56 -12.99 18.54 5.21
C THR A 56 -11.98 19.22 4.30
N GLY A 57 -12.40 19.52 3.07
CA GLY A 57 -11.57 20.20 2.08
C GLY A 57 -10.70 19.25 1.26
N ASP A 58 -9.68 19.80 0.64
CA ASP A 58 -8.75 19.08 -0.23
C ASP A 58 -7.53 18.62 0.58
N ILE A 59 -7.28 17.32 0.57
CA ILE A 59 -6.27 16.68 1.42
C ILE A 59 -5.17 16.08 0.55
N THR A 60 -3.92 16.29 0.95
CA THR A 60 -2.74 15.83 0.20
C THR A 60 -1.78 15.06 1.10
N LEU A 61 -1.28 13.91 0.62
CA LEU A 61 -0.21 13.13 1.26
C LEU A 61 1.03 13.18 0.38
N ASP A 62 1.93 14.12 0.66
CA ASP A 62 3.18 14.32 -0.08
C ASP A 62 4.34 13.49 0.51
N GLY A 63 5.32 13.14 -0.33
CA GLY A 63 6.58 12.51 0.09
C GLY A 63 6.51 11.02 0.45
N VAL A 64 5.33 10.51 0.84
CA VAL A 64 5.14 9.08 1.16
C VAL A 64 5.11 8.23 -0.11
N LEU A 65 6.07 7.32 -0.24
CA LEU A 65 6.21 6.39 -1.37
C LEU A 65 5.50 5.05 -1.14
N LEU A 66 5.41 4.61 0.11
CA LEU A 66 4.83 3.32 0.49
C LEU A 66 3.96 3.44 1.75
N ILE A 67 2.75 2.90 1.68
CA ILE A 67 1.91 2.64 2.86
C ILE A 67 1.85 1.12 3.07
N GLY A 68 2.51 0.64 4.13
CA GLY A 68 2.54 -0.77 4.52
C GLY A 68 1.29 -1.23 5.26
N GLY A 69 0.51 -0.31 5.83
CA GLY A 69 -0.82 -0.60 6.37
C GLY A 69 -1.95 -0.28 5.41
N ARG A 70 -3.19 -0.38 5.89
CA ARG A 70 -4.38 0.06 5.14
C ARG A 70 -4.47 1.59 5.14
N LEU A 71 -4.67 2.18 3.97
CA LEU A 71 -5.14 3.54 3.80
C LEU A 71 -6.68 3.54 3.86
N SER A 72 -7.27 4.07 4.94
CA SER A 72 -8.72 4.10 5.17
C SER A 72 -9.23 5.55 5.22
N ILE A 73 -9.94 5.96 4.18
CA ILE A 73 -10.64 7.26 4.10
C ILE A 73 -12.14 6.95 4.16
N GLU A 74 -12.69 6.97 5.38
CA GLU A 74 -14.06 6.55 5.64
C GLU A 74 -14.84 7.62 6.39
N ASP A 75 -16.09 7.85 5.99
CA ASP A 75 -17.04 8.75 6.66
C ASP A 75 -16.54 10.20 6.84
N THR A 76 -15.74 10.72 5.90
CA THR A 76 -15.17 12.07 5.99
C THR A 76 -15.94 13.10 5.15
N GLY A 77 -15.70 14.37 5.42
CA GLY A 77 -16.24 15.49 4.65
C GLY A 77 -15.30 16.04 3.57
N ILE A 78 -14.23 15.33 3.22
CA ILE A 78 -13.22 15.79 2.25
C ILE A 78 -13.80 15.90 0.83
N SER A 79 -13.30 16.84 0.05
CA SER A 79 -13.68 17.04 -1.36
C SER A 79 -12.73 16.34 -2.33
N SER A 80 -11.45 16.25 -1.97
CA SER A 80 -10.46 15.52 -2.77
C SER A 80 -9.36 14.92 -1.89
N PHE A 81 -8.78 13.82 -2.37
CA PHE A 81 -7.56 13.24 -1.81
C PHE A 81 -6.52 13.04 -2.90
N THR A 82 -5.31 13.54 -2.68
CA THR A 82 -4.18 13.44 -3.60
C THR A 82 -2.99 12.82 -2.88
N ALA A 83 -2.40 11.78 -3.45
CA ALA A 83 -1.14 11.20 -2.98
C ALA A 83 -0.21 11.07 -4.21
N PRO A 84 0.52 12.15 -4.57
CA PRO A 84 1.21 12.21 -5.84
C PRO A 84 2.41 11.27 -5.88
N ASP A 85 3.10 11.07 -4.76
CA ASP A 85 4.32 10.27 -4.68
C ASP A 85 4.08 8.79 -4.32
N LEU A 86 2.86 8.46 -3.87
CA LEU A 86 2.51 7.13 -3.41
C LEU A 86 2.66 6.11 -4.54
N ALA A 87 3.68 5.27 -4.45
CA ALA A 87 4.00 4.26 -5.44
C ALA A 87 3.38 2.91 -5.12
N ASN A 88 3.25 2.57 -3.84
CA ASN A 88 2.76 1.29 -3.39
C ASN A 88 1.88 1.43 -2.15
N ALA A 89 0.81 0.66 -2.08
CA ALA A 89 -0.02 0.54 -0.89
C ALA A 89 -0.27 -0.93 -0.56
N SER A 90 -0.46 -1.26 0.72
CA SER A 90 -1.03 -2.55 1.11
C SER A 90 -2.50 -2.57 0.68
N ASP A 91 -3.36 -1.90 1.42
CA ASP A 91 -4.80 -1.89 1.17
C ASP A 91 -5.26 -0.45 0.98
N ILE A 92 -6.20 -0.22 0.07
CA ILE A 92 -6.84 1.08 -0.11
C ILE A 92 -8.34 0.90 0.08
N ARG A 93 -8.90 1.61 1.06
CA ARG A 93 -10.33 1.62 1.34
C ARG A 93 -10.81 3.06 1.41
N ILE A 94 -11.75 3.41 0.53
CA ILE A 94 -12.30 4.76 0.43
C ILE A 94 -13.82 4.62 0.37
N THR A 95 -14.48 4.86 1.50
CA THR A 95 -15.90 4.54 1.67
C THR A 95 -16.70 5.70 2.26
N ASN A 96 -17.90 5.94 1.74
CA ASN A 96 -18.89 6.86 2.32
C ASN A 96 -18.42 8.31 2.52
N ASN A 97 -17.67 8.87 1.57
CA ASN A 97 -17.26 10.27 1.58
C ASN A 97 -18.15 11.08 0.64
N ALA A 98 -19.29 11.57 1.14
CA ALA A 98 -20.34 12.19 0.33
C ALA A 98 -19.90 13.45 -0.47
N ASN A 99 -18.79 14.10 -0.08
CA ASN A 99 -18.25 15.27 -0.76
C ASN A 99 -17.09 14.96 -1.71
N LEU A 100 -16.53 13.75 -1.63
CA LEU A 100 -15.36 13.34 -2.38
C LEU A 100 -15.73 13.25 -3.87
N ASN A 101 -15.09 14.08 -4.68
CA ASN A 101 -15.29 14.12 -6.13
C ASN A 101 -14.01 13.88 -6.92
N LYS A 102 -12.86 13.79 -6.24
CA LYS A 102 -11.57 13.60 -6.89
C LYS A 102 -10.65 12.74 -6.03
N LEU A 103 -10.13 11.67 -6.63
CA LEU A 103 -9.02 10.88 -6.13
C LEU A 103 -7.87 10.98 -7.13
N ASN A 104 -6.65 11.18 -6.64
CA ASN A 104 -5.48 11.22 -7.51
C ASN A 104 -4.29 10.47 -6.92
N PHE A 105 -3.93 9.38 -7.58
CA PHE A 105 -2.80 8.52 -7.28
C PHE A 105 -1.87 8.47 -8.49
N THR A 106 -1.21 9.58 -8.79
CA THR A 106 -0.46 9.75 -10.05
C THR A 106 0.62 8.70 -10.25
N ASN A 107 1.33 8.31 -9.17
CA ASN A 107 2.44 7.37 -9.24
C ASN A 107 2.12 5.98 -8.65
N LEU A 108 0.86 5.66 -8.35
CA LEU A 108 0.52 4.38 -7.73
C LEU A 108 0.68 3.24 -8.74
N HIS A 109 1.63 2.35 -8.47
CA HIS A 109 1.98 1.21 -9.31
C HIS A 109 1.44 -0.11 -8.78
N SER A 110 1.30 -0.26 -7.47
CA SER A 110 0.90 -1.55 -6.88
C SER A 110 0.04 -1.39 -5.64
N VAL A 111 -1.00 -2.22 -5.57
CA VAL A 111 -1.81 -2.45 -4.37
C VAL A 111 -1.67 -3.93 -4.01
N TYR A 112 -1.01 -4.22 -2.89
CA TYR A 112 -0.69 -5.62 -2.51
C TYR A 112 -1.86 -6.35 -1.84
N GLY A 113 -2.84 -5.61 -1.37
CA GLY A 113 -4.08 -6.08 -0.77
C GLY A 113 -5.28 -5.60 -1.59
N ASP A 114 -6.39 -5.37 -0.91
CA ASP A 114 -7.65 -5.03 -1.57
C ASP A 114 -7.69 -3.55 -2.00
N LEU A 115 -8.32 -3.28 -3.14
CA LEU A 115 -8.71 -1.94 -3.57
C LEU A 115 -10.24 -1.81 -3.52
N SER A 116 -10.73 -1.09 -2.51
CA SER A 116 -12.16 -0.88 -2.28
C SER A 116 -12.50 0.60 -2.35
N VAL A 117 -13.36 0.99 -3.30
CA VAL A 117 -13.91 2.34 -3.38
C VAL A 117 -15.43 2.24 -3.44
N SER A 118 -16.11 2.63 -2.36
CA SER A 118 -17.56 2.48 -2.25
C SER A 118 -18.29 3.73 -1.75
N ASP A 119 -19.54 3.94 -2.18
CA ASP A 119 -20.46 4.90 -1.56
C ASP A 119 -19.97 6.37 -1.55
N ASN A 120 -19.13 6.76 -2.51
CA ASN A 120 -18.67 8.14 -2.69
C ASN A 120 -19.53 8.82 -3.78
N GLU A 121 -20.69 9.37 -3.39
CA GLU A 121 -21.77 9.79 -4.33
C GLU A 121 -21.34 10.81 -5.40
N LYS A 122 -20.32 11.63 -5.14
CA LYS A 122 -19.84 12.66 -6.07
C LYS A 122 -18.60 12.24 -6.86
N LEU A 123 -18.06 11.05 -6.60
CA LEU A 123 -16.90 10.52 -7.28
C LEU A 123 -17.35 9.79 -8.55
N GLU A 124 -17.40 10.52 -9.66
CA GLU A 124 -17.88 9.99 -10.94
C GLU A 124 -16.77 9.37 -11.80
N GLN A 125 -15.50 9.64 -11.49
CA GLN A 125 -14.34 9.19 -12.26
C GLN A 125 -13.30 8.57 -11.34
N LEU A 126 -12.77 7.40 -11.73
CA LEU A 126 -11.72 6.72 -11.00
C LEU A 126 -10.64 6.22 -11.94
N HIS A 127 -9.50 6.93 -11.97
CA HIS A 127 -8.42 6.63 -12.90
C HIS A 127 -7.11 6.31 -12.15
N PHE A 128 -6.54 5.14 -12.42
CA PHE A 128 -5.25 4.72 -11.91
C PHE A 128 -4.26 4.53 -13.07
N GLN A 129 -3.73 5.64 -13.60
CA GLN A 129 -2.90 5.62 -14.81
C GLN A 129 -1.57 4.86 -14.66
N GLY A 130 -1.02 4.80 -13.44
CA GLY A 130 0.26 4.17 -13.14
C GLY A 130 0.15 2.69 -12.75
N LEU A 131 -1.05 2.15 -12.60
CA LEU A 131 -1.23 0.88 -11.92
C LEU A 131 -0.72 -0.29 -12.76
N LEU A 132 0.07 -1.15 -12.13
CA LEU A 132 0.66 -2.33 -12.75
C LEU A 132 0.05 -3.62 -12.21
N VAL A 133 -0.15 -3.72 -10.89
CA VAL A 133 -0.63 -4.95 -10.27
C VAL A 133 -1.55 -4.63 -9.09
N ILE A 134 -2.61 -5.41 -8.96
CA ILE A 134 -3.39 -5.55 -7.73
C ILE A 134 -3.34 -7.03 -7.33
N SER A 135 -2.85 -7.32 -6.14
CA SER A 135 -2.62 -8.72 -5.73
C SER A 135 -3.84 -9.39 -5.11
N GLN A 136 -4.91 -8.64 -4.83
CA GLN A 136 -6.15 -9.17 -4.27
C GLN A 136 -7.37 -8.59 -5.01
N ASP A 137 -8.50 -8.42 -4.31
CA ASP A 137 -9.78 -8.09 -4.90
C ASP A 137 -9.92 -6.59 -5.15
N VAL A 138 -10.71 -6.28 -6.17
CA VAL A 138 -11.11 -4.93 -6.53
C VAL A 138 -12.61 -4.81 -6.43
N ASN A 139 -13.09 -3.94 -5.53
CA ASN A 139 -14.50 -3.70 -5.33
C ASN A 139 -14.82 -2.21 -5.48
N LEU A 140 -15.51 -1.88 -6.56
CA LEU A 140 -15.88 -0.53 -6.92
C LEU A 140 -17.41 -0.42 -6.94
N THR A 141 -18.00 0.29 -5.98
CA THR A 141 -19.46 0.48 -5.93
C THR A 141 -19.80 1.96 -5.77
N GLY A 142 -20.52 2.59 -6.68
CA GLY A 142 -20.77 4.03 -6.54
C GLY A 142 -21.54 4.69 -7.66
N ALA A 143 -21.25 5.96 -7.91
CA ALA A 143 -21.86 6.76 -8.97
C ALA A 143 -20.90 6.96 -10.16
N PHE A 144 -20.09 5.95 -10.47
CA PHE A 144 -19.06 6.02 -11.49
C PHE A 144 -19.63 6.11 -12.91
N THR A 145 -19.08 7.02 -13.70
CA THR A 145 -19.32 7.11 -15.15
C THR A 145 -18.12 6.60 -15.94
N ASP A 146 -16.91 6.67 -15.35
CA ASP A 146 -15.67 6.21 -15.95
C ASP A 146 -14.77 5.55 -14.89
N ILE A 147 -14.24 4.37 -15.22
CA ILE A 147 -13.26 3.64 -14.42
C ILE A 147 -12.16 3.18 -15.36
N SER A 148 -10.91 3.50 -15.03
CA SER A 148 -9.75 3.10 -15.83
C SER A 148 -8.56 2.75 -14.94
N PHE A 149 -7.91 1.61 -15.22
CA PHE A 149 -6.69 1.17 -14.54
C PHE A 149 -5.41 1.43 -15.35
N GLY A 150 -5.51 2.21 -16.42
CA GLY A 150 -4.41 2.44 -17.35
C GLY A 150 -4.12 1.26 -18.29
N ASP A 151 -3.22 1.48 -19.25
CA ASP A 151 -2.80 0.55 -20.29
C ASP A 151 -1.63 -0.37 -19.86
N ARG A 152 -1.06 -0.11 -18.68
CA ARG A 152 0.11 -0.81 -18.14
C ARG A 152 -0.25 -1.84 -17.07
N LEU A 153 -1.54 -2.01 -16.78
CA LEU A 153 -2.02 -3.01 -15.84
C LEU A 153 -1.64 -4.40 -16.36
N GLN A 154 -0.89 -5.14 -15.57
CA GLN A 154 -0.38 -6.47 -15.89
C GLN A 154 -1.22 -7.57 -15.26
N GLY A 155 -1.85 -7.31 -14.11
CA GLY A 155 -2.63 -8.32 -13.41
C GLY A 155 -3.48 -7.80 -12.27
N ILE A 156 -4.65 -8.39 -12.12
CA ILE A 156 -5.45 -8.41 -10.90
C ILE A 156 -5.54 -9.87 -10.50
N ASP A 157 -4.85 -10.25 -9.42
CA ASP A 157 -4.75 -11.65 -9.00
C ASP A 157 -6.07 -12.16 -8.36
N GLY A 158 -6.92 -11.23 -7.89
CA GLY A 158 -8.23 -11.51 -7.30
C GLY A 158 -9.41 -11.21 -8.23
N ASP A 159 -10.58 -11.03 -7.62
CA ASP A 159 -11.83 -10.71 -8.30
C ASP A 159 -11.95 -9.21 -8.60
N LEU A 160 -12.62 -8.86 -9.70
CA LEU A 160 -12.99 -7.48 -10.00
C LEU A 160 -14.50 -7.33 -10.10
N THR A 161 -15.07 -6.57 -9.17
CA THR A 161 -16.48 -6.16 -9.20
C THR A 161 -16.59 -4.65 -9.32
N ALA A 162 -17.28 -4.19 -10.37
CA ALA A 162 -17.65 -2.81 -10.58
C ALA A 162 -19.18 -2.67 -10.67
N SER A 163 -19.77 -1.87 -9.80
CA SER A 163 -21.21 -1.61 -9.75
C SER A 163 -21.46 -0.11 -9.70
N SER A 164 -22.19 0.42 -10.67
CA SER A 164 -22.50 1.84 -10.75
C SER A 164 -23.99 2.12 -10.78
N THR A 165 -24.39 3.13 -10.00
CA THR A 165 -25.71 3.77 -10.04
C THR A 165 -25.85 4.77 -11.20
N LYS A 166 -24.79 4.96 -11.99
CA LYS A 166 -24.77 5.81 -13.20
C LYS A 166 -24.49 4.97 -14.45
N ASN A 167 -24.41 5.65 -15.59
CA ASN A 167 -24.06 5.04 -16.86
C ASN A 167 -22.54 4.86 -16.95
N LEU A 168 -22.04 3.77 -16.36
CA LEU A 168 -20.65 3.36 -16.44
C LEU A 168 -20.39 2.67 -17.79
N ASP A 169 -19.30 3.03 -18.47
CA ASP A 169 -18.81 2.26 -19.62
C ASP A 169 -17.98 1.06 -19.13
N CYS A 170 -18.53 -0.15 -19.28
CA CYS A 170 -17.84 -1.39 -18.92
C CYS A 170 -16.81 -1.85 -19.97
N GLY A 171 -16.82 -1.32 -21.20
CA GLY A 171 -15.97 -1.80 -22.29
C GLY A 171 -14.46 -1.87 -21.96
N PRO A 172 -13.87 -0.85 -21.30
CA PRO A 172 -12.49 -0.92 -20.84
C PRO A 172 -12.24 -2.06 -19.83
N LEU A 173 -13.19 -2.33 -18.92
CA LEU A 173 -13.07 -3.38 -17.91
C LEU A 173 -13.29 -4.77 -18.50
N ASP A 174 -14.24 -4.91 -19.44
CA ASP A 174 -14.46 -6.13 -20.20
C ASP A 174 -13.20 -6.54 -20.96
N THR A 175 -12.48 -5.57 -21.54
CA THR A 175 -11.21 -5.81 -22.25
C THR A 175 -10.15 -6.39 -21.31
N LEU A 176 -10.06 -5.91 -20.05
CA LEU A 176 -9.13 -6.47 -19.07
C LEU A 176 -9.47 -7.93 -18.72
N ASN A 177 -10.76 -8.26 -18.65
CA ASN A 177 -11.21 -9.63 -18.45
C ASN A 177 -10.89 -10.52 -19.66
N ASP A 178 -11.18 -10.05 -20.87
CA ASP A 178 -10.97 -10.80 -22.12
C ASP A 178 -9.48 -11.05 -22.40
N ASP A 179 -8.62 -10.09 -22.04
CA ASP A 179 -7.16 -10.21 -22.14
C ASP A 179 -6.55 -11.11 -21.04
N GLY A 180 -7.36 -11.58 -20.08
CA GLY A 180 -6.92 -12.43 -18.98
C GLY A 180 -6.03 -11.70 -17.96
N ILE A 181 -6.15 -10.38 -17.88
CA ILE A 181 -5.48 -9.56 -16.86
C ILE A 181 -6.11 -9.81 -15.50
N ILE A 182 -7.43 -10.03 -15.45
CA ILE A 182 -8.17 -10.41 -14.25
C ILE A 182 -8.08 -11.93 -14.10
N GLN A 183 -7.44 -12.41 -13.03
CA GLN A 183 -7.27 -13.84 -12.75
C GLN A 183 -8.48 -14.45 -12.03
N GLY A 184 -9.21 -13.64 -11.26
CA GLY A 184 -10.42 -14.02 -10.54
C GLY A 184 -11.70 -13.85 -11.35
N SER A 185 -12.82 -13.73 -10.64
CA SER A 185 -14.13 -13.46 -11.23
C SER A 185 -14.26 -11.99 -11.64
N PHE A 186 -15.02 -11.74 -12.72
CA PHE A 186 -15.27 -10.40 -13.24
C PHE A 186 -16.77 -10.12 -13.30
N SER A 187 -17.18 -8.95 -12.81
CA SER A 187 -18.56 -8.45 -12.90
C SER A 187 -18.57 -6.93 -13.04
N CYS A 188 -19.13 -6.43 -14.15
CA CYS A 188 -19.42 -5.01 -14.34
C CYS A 188 -20.94 -4.80 -14.47
N ILE A 189 -21.51 -3.90 -13.67
CA ILE A 189 -22.94 -3.61 -13.62
C ILE A 189 -23.12 -2.09 -13.70
N ALA A 190 -23.63 -1.59 -14.82
CA ALA A 190 -24.04 -0.20 -14.98
C ALA A 190 -25.56 -0.03 -14.75
N ASN A 191 -26.00 1.17 -14.36
CA ASN A 191 -27.43 1.47 -14.18
C ASN A 191 -28.24 1.33 -15.51
N SER A 192 -27.56 1.38 -16.65
CA SER A 192 -28.16 1.18 -17.97
C SER A 192 -28.23 -0.30 -18.39
N ASP A 193 -27.71 -1.25 -17.60
CA ASP A 193 -27.71 -2.68 -17.93
C ASP A 193 -29.07 -3.38 -17.71
N SER A 194 -30.16 -2.62 -17.89
CA SER A 194 -31.46 -3.16 -18.26
C SER A 194 -31.69 -3.19 -19.79
N SER A 195 -30.63 -3.08 -20.60
CA SER A 195 -30.73 -3.30 -22.05
C SER A 195 -29.42 -3.70 -22.73
N SER A 196 -29.11 -5.01 -22.74
CA SER A 196 -28.30 -5.65 -23.79
C SER A 196 -28.77 -7.10 -24.00
N SER A 197 -29.97 -7.23 -24.57
CA SER A 197 -30.39 -8.43 -25.28
C SER A 197 -29.39 -8.77 -26.39
N SER A 198 -28.69 -9.90 -26.26
CA SER A 198 -27.98 -10.55 -27.36
C SER A 198 -28.95 -10.85 -28.52
N PRO A 199 -28.70 -10.39 -29.76
CA PRO A 199 -29.44 -10.85 -30.92
C PRO A 199 -28.89 -12.21 -31.39
N SER A 200 -29.64 -13.28 -31.12
CA SER A 200 -29.47 -14.56 -31.81
C SER A 200 -29.97 -14.44 -33.26
N PRO A 201 -29.22 -14.87 -34.28
CA PRO A 201 -29.71 -14.93 -35.65
C PRO A 201 -30.47 -16.25 -35.86
N THR A 202 -31.79 -16.19 -36.02
CA THR A 202 -32.59 -17.34 -36.47
C THR A 202 -33.29 -17.02 -37.80
N PRO A 203 -33.16 -17.86 -38.83
CA PRO A 203 -33.73 -17.61 -40.15
C PRO A 203 -35.23 -17.89 -40.21
N THR A 204 -35.88 -17.13 -41.08
CA THR A 204 -37.28 -17.18 -41.52
C THR A 204 -37.67 -18.53 -42.12
N SER A 205 -38.88 -19.03 -41.83
CA SER A 205 -39.80 -19.61 -42.83
C SER A 205 -41.18 -19.97 -42.26
N GLU A 206 -42.17 -19.88 -43.14
CA GLU A 206 -43.62 -19.77 -42.93
C GLU A 206 -44.41 -21.06 -42.60
N SER A 207 -45.58 -20.81 -41.99
CA SER A 207 -46.92 -21.38 -42.27
C SER A 207 -47.45 -22.64 -41.52
N ASN A 208 -48.48 -22.31 -40.71
CA ASN A 208 -49.80 -22.96 -40.54
C ASN A 208 -50.09 -23.86 -39.31
N PRO A 209 -51.33 -23.82 -38.76
CA PRO A 209 -51.66 -24.24 -37.39
C PRO A 209 -52.46 -25.56 -37.30
N ALA A 210 -52.45 -26.21 -36.12
CA ALA A 210 -53.65 -26.66 -35.39
C ALA A 210 -53.36 -27.65 -34.23
N TYR A 211 -53.97 -27.34 -33.07
CA TYR A 211 -54.46 -28.20 -31.97
C TYR A 211 -53.47 -28.69 -30.86
N PRO A 212 -53.91 -28.77 -29.57
CA PRO A 212 -53.12 -28.58 -28.36
C PRO A 212 -52.78 -29.91 -27.64
N THR A 213 -52.00 -29.84 -26.55
CA THR A 213 -52.23 -30.55 -25.25
C THR A 213 -51.00 -30.47 -24.31
N ILE A 214 -51.26 -29.94 -23.10
CA ILE A 214 -50.73 -30.26 -21.74
C ILE A 214 -49.23 -30.10 -21.39
N GLN A 215 -48.97 -29.05 -20.58
CA GLN A 215 -48.33 -29.05 -19.25
C GLN A 215 -47.38 -30.20 -18.87
N SER A 216 -46.11 -29.86 -18.60
CA SER A 216 -45.50 -29.82 -17.25
C SER A 216 -43.99 -30.00 -17.33
N ASP A 217 -43.29 -29.10 -16.66
CA ASP A 217 -41.85 -28.98 -16.56
C ASP A 217 -41.17 -30.22 -15.95
N ASN A 218 -39.97 -30.53 -16.43
CA ASN A 218 -38.98 -31.18 -15.59
C ASN A 218 -37.55 -30.79 -15.99
N SER A 219 -36.83 -30.23 -15.02
CA SER A 219 -35.40 -29.98 -15.03
C SER A 219 -34.58 -31.25 -15.25
N SER A 220 -33.54 -31.18 -16.08
CA SER A 220 -32.19 -31.65 -15.71
C SER A 220 -31.17 -31.22 -16.76
N SER A 221 -30.21 -30.41 -16.31
CA SER A 221 -29.01 -30.02 -17.02
C SER A 221 -28.04 -31.20 -17.11
N ASN A 222 -27.55 -31.49 -18.31
CA ASN A 222 -26.35 -32.29 -18.54
C ASN A 222 -25.64 -31.77 -19.78
N HIS A 223 -24.57 -31.01 -19.61
CA HIS A 223 -23.57 -30.82 -20.65
C HIS A 223 -22.21 -31.28 -20.15
N ASN A 224 -21.81 -32.43 -20.70
CA ASN A 224 -20.50 -33.04 -20.51
C ASN A 224 -19.43 -32.18 -21.19
N ILE A 225 -18.42 -31.75 -20.44
CA ILE A 225 -17.16 -31.25 -21.01
C ILE A 225 -16.04 -32.13 -20.47
N ALA A 226 -15.48 -32.93 -21.37
CA ALA A 226 -14.29 -33.72 -21.15
C ALA A 226 -13.06 -32.85 -21.45
N TRP A 227 -12.15 -32.72 -20.48
CA TRP A 227 -10.77 -32.31 -20.73
C TRP A 227 -9.81 -33.27 -20.02
N ILE A 228 -8.72 -33.57 -20.70
CA ILE A 228 -7.76 -34.64 -20.46
C ILE A 228 -6.41 -33.99 -20.10
N ILE A 229 -5.80 -34.48 -19.00
CA ILE A 229 -4.37 -34.50 -18.62
C ILE A 229 -3.62 -33.16 -18.38
N GLY A 230 -3.21 -32.96 -17.13
CA GLY A 230 -2.08 -32.09 -16.73
C GLY A 230 -1.35 -32.68 -15.52
N ILE A 231 -0.10 -33.08 -15.72
CA ILE A 231 0.74 -33.82 -14.77
C ILE A 231 1.15 -32.94 -13.58
N GLY A 232 0.74 -33.33 -12.38
CA GLY A 232 1.27 -32.77 -11.14
C GLY A 232 2.70 -33.25 -10.90
N VAL A 233 3.67 -32.33 -10.92
CA VAL A 233 5.00 -32.52 -10.33
C VAL A 233 5.23 -31.39 -9.35
N GLY A 234 4.76 -31.59 -8.13
CA GLY A 234 5.17 -30.83 -6.96
C GLY A 234 6.59 -31.22 -6.55
N PHE A 235 7.61 -30.65 -7.21
CA PHE A 235 8.98 -30.61 -6.72
C PHE A 235 9.64 -29.36 -7.28
N GLY A 236 9.81 -28.33 -6.46
CA GLY A 236 10.58 -27.18 -6.92
C GLY A 236 10.63 -25.95 -6.03
N VAL A 237 9.79 -25.81 -5.01
CA VAL A 237 9.78 -24.58 -4.18
C VAL A 237 11.16 -24.24 -3.58
N PRO A 238 11.98 -25.18 -3.07
CA PRO A 238 13.31 -24.80 -2.57
C PRO A 238 14.34 -24.54 -3.68
N LEU A 239 14.23 -25.17 -4.86
CA LEU A 239 15.16 -24.97 -5.97
C LEU A 239 14.86 -23.68 -6.74
N PHE A 240 13.58 -23.33 -6.90
CA PHE A 240 13.17 -22.09 -7.53
C PHE A 240 13.55 -20.88 -6.67
N ALA A 241 13.34 -20.96 -5.34
CA ALA A 241 13.77 -19.91 -4.42
C ALA A 241 15.29 -19.67 -4.48
N ALA A 242 16.09 -20.74 -4.51
CA ALA A 242 17.56 -20.62 -4.61
C ALA A 242 18.01 -20.02 -5.96
N LEU A 243 17.34 -20.36 -7.06
CA LEU A 243 17.64 -19.79 -8.39
C LEU A 243 17.27 -18.31 -8.47
N ILE A 244 16.13 -17.91 -7.88
CA ILE A 244 15.70 -16.50 -7.83
C ILE A 244 16.66 -15.67 -6.97
N ILE A 245 17.04 -16.17 -5.77
CA ILE A 245 18.00 -15.49 -4.90
C ILE A 245 19.39 -15.40 -5.57
N GLY A 246 19.82 -16.47 -6.26
CA GLY A 246 21.07 -16.48 -7.03
C GLY A 246 21.08 -15.47 -8.19
N ALA A 247 19.95 -15.36 -8.91
CA ALA A 247 19.78 -14.39 -9.99
C ALA A 247 19.81 -12.95 -9.46
N LEU A 248 19.10 -12.65 -8.37
CA LEU A 248 19.10 -11.32 -7.74
C LEU A 248 20.50 -10.92 -7.23
N TRP A 249 21.24 -11.86 -6.64
CA TRP A 249 22.61 -11.60 -6.20
C TRP A 249 23.58 -11.36 -7.38
N LEU A 250 23.45 -12.13 -8.48
CA LEU A 250 24.23 -11.93 -9.70
C LEU A 250 23.90 -10.62 -10.41
N MET A 251 22.63 -10.21 -10.45
CA MET A 251 22.20 -8.93 -11.02
C MET A 251 22.76 -7.75 -10.20
N ARG A 252 22.66 -7.80 -8.86
CA ARG A 252 23.30 -6.81 -7.98
C ARG A 252 24.83 -6.77 -8.14
N ARG A 253 25.48 -7.92 -8.30
CA ARG A 253 26.94 -7.98 -8.56
C ARG A 253 27.31 -7.39 -9.92
N ARG A 254 26.48 -7.56 -10.95
CA ARG A 254 26.68 -6.95 -12.27
C ARG A 254 26.41 -5.44 -12.27
N GLN A 255 25.43 -4.97 -11.52
CA GLN A 255 25.14 -3.54 -11.34
C GLN A 255 26.32 -2.82 -10.66
N ARG A 256 26.95 -3.43 -9.66
CA ARG A 256 28.17 -2.88 -9.02
C ARG A 256 29.36 -2.71 -9.99
N LYS A 257 29.45 -3.54 -11.05
CA LYS A 257 30.49 -3.38 -12.08
C LYS A 257 30.19 -2.27 -13.09
N ARG A 258 28.91 -1.90 -13.28
CA ARG A 258 28.51 -0.81 -14.17
C ARG A 258 28.67 0.57 -13.51
N ALA A 259 28.55 0.66 -12.19
CA ALA A 259 28.79 1.88 -11.42
C ALA A 259 30.28 2.30 -11.34
N ALA A 260 31.22 1.41 -11.67
CA ALA A 260 32.66 1.71 -11.67
C ALA A 260 33.23 2.18 -13.03
N VAL A 261 32.40 2.30 -14.08
CA VAL A 261 32.83 2.69 -15.43
C VAL A 261 32.21 4.03 -15.88
N ALA A 262 31.42 4.68 -15.03
CA ALA A 262 30.72 5.94 -15.34
C ALA A 262 31.33 7.18 -14.65
N SER A 263 32.61 7.15 -14.30
CA SER A 263 33.33 8.36 -13.87
C SER A 263 34.79 8.32 -14.33
N GLU A 264 35.01 8.51 -15.64
CA GLU A 264 36.23 9.15 -16.15
C GLU A 264 36.04 9.54 -17.63
N LYS A 265 35.54 10.74 -17.90
CA LYS A 265 35.84 11.42 -19.16
C LYS A 265 35.60 12.92 -19.05
N GLY A 266 36.68 13.65 -18.81
CA GLY A 266 36.66 15.12 -18.81
C GLY A 266 37.97 15.76 -18.37
N THR A 267 39.12 15.34 -18.90
CA THR A 267 40.36 16.14 -18.80
C THR A 267 41.08 16.14 -20.14
N HIS A 268 40.94 17.25 -20.85
CA HIS A 268 41.63 17.56 -22.09
C HIS A 268 43.09 17.93 -21.78
N ARG A 269 44.04 17.18 -22.33
CA ARG A 269 45.49 17.50 -22.29
C ARG A 269 45.84 18.46 -23.42
N THR A 270 46.70 19.43 -23.16
CA THR A 270 47.53 20.13 -24.16
C THR A 270 48.99 19.67 -24.01
N PRO A 271 49.75 19.46 -25.10
CA PRO A 271 51.15 19.11 -25.03
C PRO A 271 52.06 20.35 -25.05
N GLU A 272 53.19 20.17 -24.38
CA GLU A 272 54.35 21.04 -24.26
C GLU A 272 55.23 21.03 -25.52
N SER A 273 55.79 22.19 -25.91
CA SER A 273 57.07 22.30 -26.63
C SER A 273 57.64 23.72 -26.55
N ASP A 274 58.86 23.79 -25.98
CA ASP A 274 60.00 24.72 -26.12
C ASP A 274 59.84 26.11 -26.80
N GLU A 275 60.30 27.17 -26.11
CA GLU A 275 61.59 27.86 -26.35
C GLU A 275 61.72 29.20 -25.58
N THR A 276 62.89 29.37 -24.94
CA THR A 276 63.74 30.55 -24.67
C THR A 276 63.20 32.00 -24.77
N HIS A 277 63.30 32.80 -23.69
CA HIS A 277 64.22 33.97 -23.53
C HIS A 277 63.86 34.89 -22.32
N SER A 278 64.88 35.20 -21.52
CA SER A 278 65.22 36.43 -20.79
C SER A 278 64.16 37.47 -20.37
N ASN A 279 64.08 37.75 -19.06
CA ASN A 279 64.59 38.97 -18.39
C ASN A 279 63.81 39.31 -17.10
N GLY A 280 64.53 39.83 -16.09
CA GLY A 280 63.98 40.92 -15.25
C GLY A 280 63.75 40.65 -13.75
N ILE A 281 64.84 40.63 -12.97
CA ILE A 281 65.15 41.40 -11.74
C ILE A 281 64.01 41.77 -10.73
N ASN A 282 64.39 41.61 -9.45
CA ASN A 282 63.99 42.30 -8.20
C ASN A 282 62.99 41.56 -7.29
N SER A 283 63.45 40.99 -6.16
CA SER A 283 63.59 41.61 -4.81
C SER A 283 62.22 41.72 -4.12
N GLN A 284 62.02 41.42 -2.83
CA GLN A 284 62.91 41.31 -1.68
C GLN A 284 62.15 40.49 -0.61
N ALA A 285 62.90 39.86 0.30
CA ALA A 285 62.42 39.03 1.39
C ALA A 285 61.97 39.86 2.62
N PRO A 286 61.98 39.30 3.84
CA PRO A 286 60.84 38.90 4.67
C PRO A 286 60.70 39.83 5.89
N LEU A 287 59.82 39.54 6.86
CA LEU A 287 60.09 39.76 8.30
C LEU A 287 59.02 39.09 9.18
N GLU A 288 59.52 38.40 10.21
CA GLU A 288 58.85 37.74 11.34
C GLU A 288 58.32 38.76 12.37
N VAL A 289 57.62 38.22 13.39
CA VAL A 289 57.59 38.55 14.85
C VAL A 289 56.17 38.18 15.37
N GLU A 290 56.00 37.09 16.13
CA GLU A 290 55.99 36.99 17.62
C GLU A 290 55.00 37.98 18.28
N ASP A 291 54.18 37.73 19.31
CA ASP A 291 53.94 36.71 20.34
C ASP A 291 52.68 37.27 21.09
N THR A 292 51.66 36.56 21.60
CA THR A 292 51.53 36.11 23.01
C THR A 292 50.03 36.02 23.40
N ASP A 293 49.75 35.06 24.31
CA ASP A 293 48.81 35.06 25.44
C ASP A 293 47.29 34.69 25.33
N ARG A 294 47.03 33.49 25.89
CA ARG A 294 46.12 33.15 27.01
C ARG A 294 44.64 33.53 26.96
N TYR A 295 43.77 32.51 27.03
CA TYR A 295 43.04 32.14 28.26
C TYR A 295 42.38 30.76 28.09
N ALA A 296 42.80 29.80 28.93
CA ALA A 296 42.14 28.52 29.14
C ALA A 296 41.53 28.53 30.55
N HIS A 297 40.30 28.03 30.69
CA HIS A 297 39.73 27.70 31.99
C HIS A 297 39.43 26.20 32.03
N GLU A 298 40.24 25.49 32.82
CA GLU A 298 39.88 24.21 33.40
C GLU A 298 39.24 24.44 34.78
N MET A 299 38.26 23.60 35.11
CA MET A 299 37.95 23.25 36.50
C MET A 299 37.68 21.75 36.56
N GLY A 300 38.37 21.07 37.47
CA GLY A 300 38.24 19.64 37.73
C GLY A 300 37.57 19.34 39.08
N VAL A 301 37.11 18.09 39.16
CA VAL A 301 37.13 17.14 40.30
C VAL A 301 36.19 17.38 41.49
N ASP A 302 35.26 16.43 41.73
CA ASP A 302 35.38 15.58 42.92
C ASP A 302 34.63 14.24 42.82
N THR A 303 35.22 13.23 43.45
CA THR A 303 34.78 11.83 43.55
C THR A 303 34.12 11.58 44.91
N GLY A 304 33.05 10.78 44.96
CA GLY A 304 32.45 10.34 46.22
C GLY A 304 31.68 9.02 46.08
N VAL A 305 32.33 7.93 46.51
CA VAL A 305 31.76 6.60 46.72
C VAL A 305 31.01 6.58 48.06
N SER A 306 29.83 5.96 48.14
CA SER A 306 29.27 5.49 49.41
C SER A 306 28.52 4.17 49.24
N GLU A 307 29.05 3.15 49.91
CA GLU A 307 28.51 1.81 50.08
C GLU A 307 27.39 1.76 51.15
N LEU A 308 26.61 0.67 51.05
CA LEU A 308 25.45 0.12 51.82
C LEU A 308 25.56 0.10 53.38
N PRO A 309 24.48 -0.16 54.17
CA PRO A 309 23.90 -1.51 54.30
C PRO A 309 22.38 -1.54 54.75
N PRO A 310 21.80 -2.64 55.31
CA PRO A 310 20.55 -3.23 54.79
C PRO A 310 19.38 -3.13 55.79
N ASN A 311 18.12 -3.36 55.37
CA ASN A 311 17.08 -3.78 56.31
C ASN A 311 16.28 -4.99 55.81
N LYS A 312 16.25 -6.02 56.67
CA LYS A 312 15.32 -7.15 56.66
C LYS A 312 14.51 -7.06 57.95
N SER A 313 13.18 -7.10 57.84
CA SER A 313 12.22 -7.67 58.81
C SER A 313 10.81 -7.43 58.23
N ALA A 314 10.11 -8.40 57.64
CA ALA A 314 9.41 -9.54 58.25
C ALA A 314 8.32 -9.15 59.27
N LEU A 315 7.05 -9.26 58.85
CA LEU A 315 5.87 -9.79 59.58
C LEU A 315 4.65 -9.66 58.62
N ALA A 316 4.15 -10.73 58.02
CA ALA A 316 3.13 -11.65 58.55
C ALA A 316 1.72 -11.02 58.70
N ALA A 317 0.82 -11.38 57.78
CA ALA A 317 -0.60 -11.56 58.06
C ALA A 317 -1.16 -12.58 57.05
N GLU A 318 -1.40 -13.79 57.54
CA GLU A 318 -2.30 -14.75 56.90
C GLU A 318 -3.73 -14.23 56.94
N LEU A 319 -4.54 -14.60 55.93
CA LEU A 319 -5.94 -14.92 56.11
C LEU A 319 -6.37 -15.95 55.05
N ASP A 320 -6.54 -17.17 55.56
CA ASP A 320 -7.34 -18.26 55.00
C ASP A 320 -8.80 -17.83 54.77
N SER A 321 -9.39 -18.19 53.62
CA SER A 321 -10.79 -18.61 53.58
C SER A 321 -11.18 -19.28 52.25
N ARG A 322 -11.18 -20.61 52.28
CA ARG A 322 -12.24 -21.53 51.82
C ARG A 322 -13.19 -21.10 50.67
N GLY A 323 -13.18 -21.96 49.64
CA GLY A 323 -14.32 -22.84 49.34
C GLY A 323 -15.29 -22.39 48.25
N GLY A 324 -15.46 -23.24 47.23
CA GLY A 324 -16.56 -23.07 46.26
C GLY A 324 -16.44 -23.95 45.02
N ILE A 325 -16.69 -25.25 45.18
CA ILE A 325 -17.02 -26.17 44.09
C ILE A 325 -18.39 -25.80 43.48
N SER A 326 -18.52 -25.89 42.16
CA SER A 326 -19.76 -26.31 41.47
C SER A 326 -19.44 -26.64 40.01
N GLU A 327 -19.31 -27.94 39.76
CA GLU A 327 -19.62 -28.53 38.46
C GLU A 327 -21.12 -28.55 38.22
N LEU A 328 -21.55 -28.45 36.96
CA LEU A 328 -22.88 -28.83 36.43
C LEU A 328 -22.86 -28.65 34.88
N PRO A 329 -23.72 -29.36 34.11
CA PRO A 329 -23.39 -30.68 33.60
C PRO A 329 -23.46 -30.77 32.05
N ALA A 330 -23.03 -31.93 31.56
CA ALA A 330 -23.19 -32.43 30.20
C ALA A 330 -24.65 -32.40 29.72
N GLN A 331 -24.87 -31.98 28.48
CA GLN A 331 -26.10 -32.23 27.74
C GLN A 331 -25.96 -33.50 26.91
N GLU A 332 -26.80 -34.47 27.26
CA GLU A 332 -27.14 -35.66 26.52
C GLU A 332 -28.38 -35.37 25.67
N VAL A 333 -28.29 -35.56 24.34
CA VAL A 333 -29.47 -35.66 23.48
C VAL A 333 -29.29 -36.87 22.58
N GLU A 334 -29.95 -37.96 22.96
CA GLU A 334 -30.15 -39.15 22.15
C GLU A 334 -31.34 -38.93 21.18
N ARG A 335 -31.10 -39.31 19.91
CA ARG A 335 -31.98 -40.18 19.09
C ARG A 335 -33.29 -39.63 18.49
N ALA A 336 -33.35 -39.64 17.15
CA ALA A 336 -34.47 -40.24 16.44
C ALA A 336 -34.04 -40.76 15.05
N LYS A 337 -34.40 -42.01 14.76
CA LYS A 337 -34.21 -42.76 13.52
C LYS A 337 -35.59 -43.17 12.99
N SER A 338 -35.89 -42.84 11.73
CA SER A 338 -36.83 -43.47 10.77
C SER A 338 -38.30 -43.64 11.19
N PRO A 339 -39.24 -44.06 10.30
CA PRO A 339 -39.12 -44.75 9.00
C PRO A 339 -38.83 -43.83 7.82
#